data_AF-A0A4Q1B0F6-F1
#
_entry.id   AF-A0A4Q1B0F6-F1
#
_cell.length_a   1.000
_cell.length_b   1.000
_cell.length_c   1.000
_cell.angle_alpha   90.00
_cell.angle_beta   90.00
_cell.angle_gamma   90.00
#
_symmetry.space_group_name_H-M   'P 1'
#
loop_
_entity.id
_entity.type
_entity.pdbx_description
1 polymer ?
#
loop_
_entity_poly.entity_id
_entity_poly.type
_entity_poly.pdbx_seq_one_letter_code
_entity_poly.pdbx_strand_id
1 'polypeptide(L)'
;MSSYFSEKASKNEPLVSRVLVLFINRNNKKVKGNYIVDKITPDLKDNQSVEYPVEMKNNKLIPIGNMPREIREQIENYRFLVQYESFGDLSKLKRIKEPYNEEMPLYTQTYELPKQHRLNRWVQKNFEVDEKNAELYIEKSGELKGSIIGDFNFEISYNPNNKNHKYYSESVEFQPSMEE
;
A
#
# COMPACT_ATOMS: atom_id res chain seq x y z
N MET A 1 -9.75 -2.42 1.13
CA MET A 1 -8.48 -1.85 1.63
C MET A 1 -7.37 -2.76 1.16
N SER A 2 -6.28 -2.19 0.67
CA SER A 2 -5.09 -2.96 0.33
C SER A 2 -3.82 -2.23 0.75
N SER A 3 -2.74 -2.98 0.92
CA SER A 3 -1.42 -2.47 1.22
C SER A 3 -0.39 -3.26 0.43
N TYR A 4 0.57 -2.56 -0.17
CA TYR A 4 1.60 -3.11 -1.05
C TYR A 4 2.96 -2.71 -0.51
N PHE A 5 3.88 -3.65 -0.48
CA PHE A 5 5.30 -3.35 -0.44
C PHE A 5 5.99 -4.04 -1.60
N SER A 6 6.64 -3.27 -2.44
CA SER A 6 7.28 -3.77 -3.66
C SER A 6 8.73 -3.35 -3.73
N GLU A 7 9.57 -4.27 -4.19
CA GLU A 7 11.00 -4.06 -4.34
C GLU A 7 11.48 -4.59 -5.68
N LYS A 8 12.26 -3.75 -6.36
CA LYS A 8 13.05 -4.11 -7.54
C LYS A 8 14.50 -3.76 -7.27
N ALA A 9 15.34 -4.79 -7.09
CA ALA A 9 16.75 -4.61 -6.74
C ALA A 9 17.57 -3.94 -7.86
N SER A 10 17.28 -4.26 -9.11
CA SER A 10 17.91 -3.64 -10.28
C SER A 10 17.01 -3.70 -11.52
N LYS A 11 17.41 -3.03 -12.61
CA LYS A 11 16.64 -3.00 -13.87
C LYS A 11 16.29 -4.40 -14.40
N ASN A 12 17.20 -5.36 -14.23
CA ASN A 12 17.11 -6.71 -14.78
C ASN A 12 16.58 -7.74 -13.76
N GLU A 13 16.37 -7.32 -12.52
CA GLU A 13 15.76 -8.18 -11.50
C GLU A 13 14.23 -8.08 -11.55
N PRO A 14 13.51 -9.14 -11.13
CA PRO A 14 12.07 -9.09 -10.97
C PRO A 14 11.63 -8.03 -9.97
N LEU A 15 10.45 -7.43 -10.21
CA LEU A 15 9.72 -6.70 -9.17
C LEU A 15 9.02 -7.74 -8.29
N VAL A 16 9.32 -7.74 -7.00
CA VAL A 16 8.67 -8.61 -6.02
C VAL A 16 7.76 -7.76 -5.16
N SER A 17 6.47 -8.08 -5.15
CA SER A 17 5.44 -7.36 -4.39
C SER A 17 4.83 -8.28 -3.33
N ARG A 18 4.69 -7.76 -2.11
CA ARG A 18 3.92 -8.36 -1.02
C ARG A 18 2.69 -7.52 -0.79
N VAL A 19 1.54 -8.10 -1.06
CA VAL A 19 0.25 -7.39 -1.07
C VAL A 19 -0.65 -8.00 -0.03
N LEU A 20 -1.33 -7.17 0.74
CA LEU A 20 -2.44 -7.60 1.58
C LEU A 20 -3.70 -6.89 1.10
N VAL A 21 -4.70 -7.65 0.66
CA VAL A 21 -6.02 -7.13 0.29
C VAL A 21 -7.02 -7.62 1.31
N LEU A 22 -7.82 -6.70 1.88
CA LEU A 22 -8.91 -7.00 2.80
C LEU A 22 -10.23 -6.41 2.32
N PHE A 23 -11.25 -7.26 2.33
CA PHE A 23 -12.65 -6.93 2.13
C PHE A 23 -13.34 -6.85 3.49
N ILE A 24 -13.69 -5.64 3.92
CA ILE A 24 -14.37 -5.37 5.19
C ILE A 24 -15.85 -5.24 4.91
N ASN A 25 -16.61 -6.31 5.12
CA ASN A 25 -18.05 -6.28 4.91
C ASN A 25 -18.75 -5.72 6.15
N ARG A 26 -19.30 -4.51 6.02
CA ARG A 26 -20.00 -3.81 7.11
C ARG A 26 -21.35 -4.43 7.47
N ASN A 27 -22.00 -5.14 6.55
CA ASN A 27 -23.31 -5.75 6.75
C ASN A 27 -23.20 -6.97 7.69
N ASN A 28 -22.25 -7.87 7.43
CA ASN A 28 -22.07 -9.09 8.20
C ASN A 28 -20.90 -9.03 9.21
N LYS A 29 -20.18 -7.90 9.27
CA LYS A 29 -19.02 -7.66 10.14
C LYS A 29 -17.88 -8.68 9.97
N LYS A 30 -17.79 -9.33 8.80
CA LYS A 30 -16.70 -10.25 8.46
C LYS A 30 -15.64 -9.51 7.65
N VAL A 31 -14.39 -9.86 7.91
CA VAL A 31 -13.24 -9.37 7.14
C VAL A 31 -12.46 -10.56 6.62
N LYS A 32 -12.36 -10.65 5.30
CA LYS A 32 -11.62 -11.69 4.58
C LYS A 32 -10.74 -11.05 3.52
N GLY A 33 -9.77 -11.79 3.02
CA GLY A 33 -8.98 -11.35 1.89
C GLY A 33 -7.82 -12.28 1.63
N ASN A 34 -6.81 -11.78 0.93
CA ASN A 34 -5.64 -12.55 0.52
C ASN A 34 -4.36 -11.76 0.81
N TYR A 35 -3.35 -12.48 1.28
CA TYR A 35 -1.96 -12.05 1.19
C TYR A 35 -1.37 -12.62 -0.09
N ILE A 36 -0.79 -11.77 -0.93
CA ILE A 36 -0.36 -12.13 -2.29
C ILE A 36 1.13 -11.83 -2.42
N VAL A 37 1.86 -12.78 -2.99
CA VAL A 37 3.26 -12.60 -3.38
C VAL A 37 3.33 -12.61 -4.89
N ASP A 38 3.54 -11.43 -5.47
CA ASP A 38 3.74 -11.26 -6.91
C ASP A 38 5.22 -11.16 -7.23
N LYS A 39 5.60 -11.76 -8.36
CA LYS A 39 6.92 -11.64 -8.96
C LYS A 39 6.73 -11.34 -10.43
N ILE A 40 7.08 -10.13 -10.83
CA ILE A 40 6.96 -9.67 -12.22
C ILE A 40 8.36 -9.59 -12.83
N THR A 41 8.64 -10.41 -13.84
CA THR A 41 9.95 -10.41 -14.53
C THR A 41 10.04 -9.23 -15.51
N PRO A 42 11.24 -8.70 -15.79
CA PRO A 42 11.39 -7.58 -16.74
C PRO A 42 10.89 -7.86 -18.15
N ASP A 43 10.89 -9.12 -18.57
CA ASP A 43 10.39 -9.58 -19.88
C ASP A 43 8.92 -10.02 -19.87
N LEU A 44 8.27 -9.99 -18.69
CA LEU A 44 6.87 -10.34 -18.45
C LEU A 44 6.48 -11.79 -18.79
N LYS A 45 7.44 -12.68 -19.04
CA LYS A 45 7.16 -14.06 -19.49
C LYS A 45 6.91 -15.02 -18.34
N ASP A 46 7.69 -14.90 -17.26
CA ASP A 46 7.69 -15.84 -16.14
C ASP A 46 7.13 -15.18 -14.87
N ASN A 47 6.07 -14.39 -15.02
CA ASN A 47 5.38 -13.76 -13.92
C ASN A 47 4.72 -14.83 -13.02
N GLN A 48 4.81 -14.63 -11.71
CA GLN A 48 4.20 -15.52 -10.73
C GLN A 48 3.36 -14.70 -9.77
N SER A 49 2.22 -15.25 -9.37
CA SER A 49 1.37 -14.71 -8.32
C SER A 49 0.89 -15.87 -7.46
N VAL A 50 1.08 -15.77 -6.16
CA VAL A 50 0.63 -16.78 -5.19
C VAL A 50 -0.19 -16.10 -4.12
N GLU A 51 -1.44 -16.56 -3.96
CA GLU A 51 -2.38 -16.02 -2.99
C GLU A 51 -2.52 -16.95 -1.78
N TYR A 52 -2.55 -16.34 -0.59
CA TYR A 52 -2.74 -16.99 0.69
C TYR A 52 -3.97 -16.40 1.38
N PRO A 53 -5.05 -17.19 1.56
CA PRO A 53 -6.27 -16.70 2.19
C PRO A 53 -6.05 -16.27 3.63
N VAL A 54 -6.68 -15.16 4.01
CA VAL A 54 -6.65 -14.60 5.36
C VAL A 54 -8.04 -14.15 5.81
N GLU A 55 -8.28 -14.20 7.11
CA GLU A 55 -9.37 -13.47 7.75
C GLU A 55 -8.80 -12.48 8.78
N MET A 56 -9.58 -11.48 9.15
CA MET A 56 -9.23 -10.60 10.27
C MET A 56 -10.28 -10.72 11.38
N LYS A 57 -9.84 -11.04 12.60
CA LYS A 57 -10.67 -11.10 13.80
C LYS A 57 -10.01 -10.32 14.92
N ASN A 58 -10.76 -9.49 15.63
CA ASN A 58 -10.26 -8.67 16.74
C ASN A 58 -8.97 -7.90 16.38
N ASN A 59 -8.95 -7.28 15.20
CA ASN A 59 -7.81 -6.54 14.64
C ASN A 59 -6.52 -7.37 14.45
N LYS A 60 -6.64 -8.69 14.32
CA LYS A 60 -5.53 -9.60 14.03
C LYS A 60 -5.80 -10.36 12.73
N LEU A 61 -4.79 -10.42 11.88
CA LEU A 61 -4.79 -11.26 10.68
C LEU A 61 -4.59 -12.72 11.08
N ILE A 62 -5.42 -13.60 10.53
CA ILE A 62 -5.41 -15.03 10.77
C ILE A 62 -5.25 -15.70 9.41
N PRO A 63 -4.11 -16.37 9.17
CA PRO A 63 -3.89 -17.15 7.96
C PRO A 63 -4.84 -18.36 7.90
N ILE A 64 -5.43 -18.61 6.73
CA ILE A 64 -6.36 -19.72 6.51
C ILE A 64 -5.71 -20.76 5.61
N GLY A 65 -5.68 -22.01 6.07
CA GLY A 65 -5.14 -23.14 5.31
C GLY A 65 -3.65 -23.37 5.52
N ASN A 66 -3.09 -24.23 4.66
CA ASN A 66 -1.66 -24.57 4.70
C ASN A 66 -0.85 -23.59 3.87
N MET A 67 0.28 -23.14 4.41
CA MET A 67 1.20 -22.22 3.75
C MET A 67 2.59 -22.31 4.36
N PRO A 68 3.64 -21.88 3.65
CA PRO A 68 4.99 -21.84 4.20
C PRO A 68 5.05 -21.06 5.51
N ARG A 69 5.92 -21.49 6.43
CA ARG A 69 6.08 -20.86 7.75
C ARG A 69 6.42 -19.38 7.65
N GLU A 70 7.30 -19.00 6.73
CA GLU A 70 7.70 -17.61 6.51
C GLU A 70 6.54 -16.72 6.06
N ILE A 71 5.65 -17.23 5.21
CA ILE A 71 4.45 -16.51 4.76
C ILE A 71 3.48 -16.32 5.93
N ARG A 72 3.29 -17.36 6.74
CA ARG A 72 2.46 -17.29 7.95
C ARG A 72 2.97 -16.20 8.91
N GLU A 73 4.27 -16.20 9.20
CA GLU A 73 4.89 -15.21 10.08
C GLU A 73 4.79 -13.79 9.50
N GLN A 74 4.93 -13.61 8.19
CA GLN A 74 4.72 -12.31 7.52
C GLN A 74 3.28 -11.81 7.69
N ILE A 75 2.27 -12.67 7.48
CA ILE A 75 0.86 -12.31 7.61
C ILE A 75 0.51 -11.93 9.06
N GLU A 76 0.92 -12.73 10.04
CA GLU A 76 0.61 -12.50 11.46
C GLU A 76 1.25 -11.20 11.99
N ASN A 77 2.42 -10.85 11.46
CA ASN A 77 3.13 -9.62 11.80
C ASN A 77 2.77 -8.43 10.92
N TYR A 78 1.99 -8.61 9.87
CA TYR A 78 1.63 -7.52 8.96
C TYR A 78 0.82 -6.43 9.66
N ARG A 79 1.09 -5.17 9.33
CA ARG A 79 0.43 -3.98 9.89
C ARG A 79 0.12 -3.02 8.75
N PHE A 80 -1.06 -2.40 8.77
CA PHE A 80 -1.39 -1.31 7.86
C PHE A 80 -0.90 0.01 8.45
N LEU A 81 -0.19 0.84 7.68
CA LEU A 81 0.36 2.11 8.15
C LEU A 81 -0.74 3.03 8.69
N VAL A 82 -1.88 3.13 8.00
CA VAL A 82 -3.00 4.00 8.40
C VAL A 82 -3.62 3.62 9.76
N GLN A 83 -3.33 2.43 10.28
CA GLN A 83 -3.77 2.03 11.63
C GLN A 83 -2.87 2.57 12.74
N TYR A 84 -1.62 2.94 12.43
CA TYR A 84 -0.60 3.26 13.43
C TYR A 84 -0.08 4.69 13.35
N GLU A 85 -0.07 5.30 12.16
CA GLU A 85 0.50 6.61 11.95
C GLU A 85 -0.48 7.57 11.28
N SER A 86 -0.39 8.84 11.67
CA SER A 86 -1.09 9.94 11.01
C SER A 86 -0.15 10.62 10.02
N PHE A 87 -0.71 11.12 8.91
CA PHE A 87 0.00 11.99 7.98
C PHE A 87 0.51 13.28 8.63
N GLY A 88 -0.14 13.70 9.73
CA GLY A 88 0.16 14.98 10.36
C GLY A 88 -0.18 16.15 9.44
N ASP A 89 0.58 17.23 9.56
CA ASP A 89 0.35 18.45 8.80
C ASP A 89 1.16 18.45 7.49
N LEU A 90 0.49 18.07 6.40
CA LEU A 90 1.08 18.02 5.06
C LEU A 90 1.55 19.40 4.57
N SER A 91 1.05 20.51 5.12
CA SER A 91 1.51 21.85 4.74
C SER A 91 2.97 22.12 5.13
N LYS A 92 3.51 21.34 6.07
CA LYS A 92 4.91 21.41 6.51
C LYS A 92 5.86 20.63 5.61
N LEU A 93 5.34 19.83 4.69
CA LEU A 93 6.15 19.08 3.72
C LEU A 93 6.34 19.91 2.45
N LYS A 94 7.55 19.85 1.88
CA LYS A 94 7.84 20.51 0.61
C LYS A 94 7.12 19.78 -0.52
N ARG A 95 6.34 20.51 -1.31
CA ARG A 95 5.62 19.98 -2.47
C ARG A 95 6.56 19.81 -3.66
N ILE A 96 6.39 18.71 -4.41
CA ILE A 96 7.18 18.39 -5.62
C ILE A 96 6.37 18.64 -6.89
N LYS A 97 5.13 18.12 -6.95
CA LYS A 97 4.22 18.20 -8.10
C LYS A 97 2.78 18.33 -7.64
N GLU A 98 2.01 19.16 -8.34
CA GLU A 98 0.56 19.33 -8.12
C GLU A 98 -0.22 19.10 -9.44
N PRO A 99 -0.37 17.85 -9.92
CA PRO A 99 -1.26 17.59 -11.03
C PRO A 99 -2.72 17.70 -10.55
N TYR A 100 -3.41 18.74 -11.02
CA TYR A 100 -4.86 18.86 -10.93
C TYR A 100 -5.43 18.79 -12.35
N ASN A 101 -6.27 17.79 -12.59
CA ASN A 101 -7.01 17.65 -13.84
C ASN A 101 -8.45 18.10 -13.59
N GLU A 102 -8.88 19.25 -14.11
CA GLU A 102 -10.27 19.72 -13.94
C GLU A 102 -11.30 18.81 -14.65
N GLU A 103 -10.88 18.08 -15.68
CA GLU A 103 -11.75 17.20 -16.46
C GLU A 103 -12.03 15.86 -15.76
N MET A 104 -11.25 15.52 -14.72
CA MET A 104 -11.40 14.28 -13.96
C MET A 104 -11.35 14.58 -12.46
N PRO A 105 -12.29 14.14 -11.63
CA PRO A 105 -12.30 14.43 -10.19
C PRO A 105 -11.22 13.62 -9.44
N LEU A 106 -9.96 13.84 -9.81
CA LEU A 106 -8.76 13.20 -9.32
C LEU A 106 -7.79 14.27 -8.84
N TYR A 107 -7.51 14.23 -7.54
CA TYR A 107 -6.63 15.17 -6.88
C TYR A 107 -5.37 14.42 -6.51
N THR A 108 -4.24 14.86 -7.06
CA THR A 108 -2.95 14.24 -6.79
C THR A 108 -1.97 15.27 -6.26
N GLN A 109 -1.13 14.86 -5.31
CA GLN A 109 -0.13 15.72 -4.73
C GLN A 109 1.08 14.89 -4.32
N THR A 110 2.27 15.32 -4.74
CA THR A 110 3.53 14.71 -4.32
C THR A 110 4.29 15.64 -3.38
N TYR A 111 4.86 15.09 -2.32
CA TYR A 111 5.68 15.79 -1.33
C TYR A 111 7.04 15.11 -1.17
N GLU A 112 8.08 15.89 -0.87
CA GLU A 112 9.30 15.35 -0.30
C GLU A 112 8.99 14.82 1.12
N LEU A 113 9.38 13.58 1.39
CA LEU A 113 9.16 12.92 2.67
C LEU A 113 10.51 12.69 3.37
N PRO A 114 10.85 13.50 4.38
CA PRO A 114 12.13 13.38 5.08
C PRO A 114 12.31 12.00 5.74
N LYS A 115 13.56 11.52 5.79
CA LYS A 115 13.93 10.22 6.41
C LYS A 115 13.50 10.04 7.87
N GLN A 116 13.34 11.15 8.58
CA GLN A 116 12.91 11.19 9.99
C GLN A 116 11.40 11.40 10.17
N HIS A 117 10.65 11.59 9.07
CA HIS A 117 9.19 11.70 9.14
C HIS A 117 8.58 10.41 9.69
N ARG A 118 7.51 10.51 10.49
CA ARG A 118 6.91 9.34 11.17
C ARG A 118 6.50 8.24 10.20
N LEU A 119 5.78 8.62 9.12
CA LEU A 119 5.41 7.70 8.04
C LEU A 119 6.62 6.97 7.44
N ASN A 120 7.69 7.72 7.11
CA ASN A 120 8.88 7.16 6.49
C ASN A 120 9.61 6.21 7.47
N ARG A 121 9.78 6.62 8.72
CA ARG A 121 10.37 5.77 9.76
C ARG A 121 9.58 4.48 9.99
N TRP A 122 8.26 4.56 9.92
CA TRP A 122 7.42 3.39 10.04
C TRP A 122 7.68 2.40 8.89
N VAL A 123 7.72 2.86 7.64
CA VAL A 123 8.00 1.98 6.48
C VAL A 123 9.41 1.39 6.57
N GLN A 124 10.42 2.22 6.84
CA GLN A 124 11.81 1.80 6.99
C GLN A 124 11.97 0.68 8.03
N LYS A 125 11.27 0.80 9.17
CA LYS A 125 11.33 -0.20 10.25
C LYS A 125 10.61 -1.51 9.90
N ASN A 126 9.42 -1.44 9.29
CA ASN A 126 8.60 -2.63 9.06
C ASN A 126 8.98 -3.41 7.79
N PHE A 127 9.71 -2.78 6.86
CA PHE A 127 10.09 -3.38 5.57
C PHE A 127 11.59 -3.34 5.28
N GLU A 128 12.42 -3.10 6.31
CA GLU A 128 13.89 -3.12 6.21
C GLU A 128 14.42 -2.21 5.08
N VAL A 129 13.85 -1.01 4.96
CA VAL A 129 14.33 0.01 4.01
C VAL A 129 15.37 0.89 4.71
N ASP A 130 16.50 1.11 4.04
CA ASP A 130 17.56 2.01 4.52
C ASP A 130 17.02 3.40 4.86
N GLU A 131 17.61 4.05 5.88
CA GLU A 131 17.19 5.39 6.30
C GLU A 131 17.53 6.45 5.23
N LYS A 132 16.53 6.91 4.49
CA LYS A 132 16.69 7.92 3.43
C LYS A 132 15.41 8.69 3.15
N ASN A 133 15.54 9.82 2.46
CA ASN A 133 14.38 10.59 2.03
C ASN A 133 13.59 9.78 0.98
N ALA A 134 12.28 9.99 0.97
CA ALA A 134 11.34 9.39 0.04
C ALA A 134 10.47 10.46 -0.60
N GLU A 135 9.62 10.06 -1.53
CA GLU A 135 8.51 10.87 -2.03
C GLU A 135 7.20 10.31 -1.49
N LEU A 136 6.31 11.17 -0.99
CA LEU A 136 4.95 10.82 -0.61
C LEU A 136 4.00 11.30 -1.71
N TYR A 137 3.43 10.37 -2.46
CA TYR A 137 2.34 10.61 -3.39
C TYR A 137 1.00 10.35 -2.69
N ILE A 138 0.06 11.27 -2.83
CA ILE A 138 -1.31 11.13 -2.35
C ILE A 138 -2.24 11.33 -3.53
N GLU A 139 -3.23 10.45 -3.63
CA GLU A 139 -4.28 10.50 -4.62
C GLU A 139 -5.64 10.33 -3.96
N LYS A 140 -6.58 11.20 -4.33
CA LYS A 140 -7.96 11.14 -3.90
C LYS A 140 -8.88 11.30 -5.11
N SER A 141 -9.81 10.37 -5.28
CA SER A 141 -10.91 10.50 -6.23
C SER A 141 -12.18 11.02 -5.57
N GLY A 142 -13.10 11.58 -6.36
CA GLY A 142 -14.41 12.06 -5.91
C GLY A 142 -14.43 13.55 -5.51
N GLU A 143 -15.51 14.00 -4.89
CA GLU A 143 -15.64 15.41 -4.52
C GLU A 143 -14.75 15.76 -3.31
N LEU A 144 -13.92 16.81 -3.43
CA LEU A 144 -13.08 17.31 -2.32
C LEU A 144 -13.89 17.69 -1.07
N LYS A 145 -15.11 18.19 -1.26
CA LYS A 145 -16.01 18.61 -0.18
C LYS A 145 -16.67 17.43 0.56
N GLY A 146 -16.39 16.19 0.14
CA GLY A 146 -16.76 14.98 0.86
C GLY A 146 -17.96 14.27 0.24
N SER A 147 -17.75 13.61 -0.90
CA SER A 147 -18.60 12.47 -1.27
C SER A 147 -18.26 11.26 -0.41
N ILE A 148 -19.27 10.47 -0.01
CA ILE A 148 -19.12 9.19 0.71
C ILE A 148 -18.39 8.14 -0.15
N ILE A 149 -18.36 8.37 -1.47
CA ILE A 149 -17.74 7.53 -2.49
C ILE A 149 -16.49 8.27 -2.98
N GLY A 150 -15.32 7.71 -2.72
CA GLY A 150 -14.04 8.24 -3.14
C GLY A 150 -12.92 7.36 -2.61
N ASP A 151 -11.95 7.10 -3.46
CA ASP A 151 -10.81 6.25 -3.15
C ASP A 151 -9.70 7.13 -2.59
N PHE A 152 -9.09 6.66 -1.51
CA PHE A 152 -7.91 7.27 -0.94
C PHE A 152 -6.73 6.34 -1.13
N ASN A 153 -5.73 6.82 -1.86
CA ASN A 153 -4.51 6.11 -2.17
C ASN A 153 -3.33 6.96 -1.74
N PHE A 154 -2.30 6.33 -1.20
CA PHE A 154 -1.00 6.97 -1.06
C PHE A 154 0.13 6.00 -1.34
N GLU A 155 1.27 6.54 -1.74
CA GLU A 155 2.50 5.79 -1.99
C GLU A 155 3.69 6.54 -1.39
N ILE A 156 4.56 5.80 -0.70
CA ILE A 156 5.86 6.23 -0.21
C ILE A 156 6.91 5.53 -1.07
N SER A 157 7.56 6.31 -1.94
CA SER A 157 8.47 5.80 -2.97
C SER A 157 9.91 6.21 -2.74
N TYR A 158 10.81 5.24 -2.88
CA TYR A 158 12.24 5.40 -2.67
C TYR A 158 12.98 5.22 -3.98
N ASN A 159 13.59 6.31 -4.47
CA ASN A 159 14.25 6.36 -5.77
C ASN A 159 13.32 6.05 -6.96
N PRO A 160 12.16 6.72 -7.12
CA PRO A 160 11.17 6.39 -8.16
C PRO A 160 11.73 6.45 -9.59
N ASN A 161 12.79 7.24 -9.82
CA ASN A 161 13.44 7.41 -11.12
C ASN A 161 14.69 6.53 -11.31
N ASN A 162 15.02 5.64 -10.36
CA ASN A 162 16.24 4.85 -10.38
C ASN A 162 15.96 3.36 -10.65
N LYS A 163 17.02 2.61 -10.97
CA LYS A 163 16.97 1.17 -11.28
C LYS A 163 16.68 0.31 -10.04
N ASN A 164 16.93 0.82 -8.84
CA ASN A 164 16.61 0.20 -7.56
C ASN A 164 15.44 0.92 -6.87
N HIS A 165 14.22 0.50 -7.20
CA HIS A 165 13.00 1.14 -6.72
C HIS A 165 12.35 0.27 -5.64
N LYS A 166 12.05 0.88 -4.49
CA LYS A 166 11.17 0.31 -3.48
C LYS A 166 10.01 1.27 -3.26
N TYR A 167 8.80 0.75 -3.09
CA TYR A 167 7.68 1.57 -2.72
C TYR A 167 6.74 0.83 -1.76
N TYR A 168 6.07 1.61 -0.94
CA TYR A 168 5.01 1.17 -0.06
C TYR A 168 3.75 1.96 -0.40
N SER A 169 2.61 1.30 -0.56
CA SER A 169 1.34 2.00 -0.82
C SER A 169 0.19 1.37 -0.06
N GLU A 170 -0.83 2.17 0.25
CA GLU A 170 -2.11 1.66 0.72
C GLU A 170 -3.26 2.33 -0.01
N SER A 171 -4.34 1.57 -0.21
CA SER A 171 -5.63 2.08 -0.66
C SER A 171 -6.74 1.79 0.33
N VAL A 172 -7.65 2.75 0.45
CA VAL A 172 -8.93 2.59 1.14
C VAL A 172 -10.03 3.02 0.21
N GLU A 173 -10.81 2.03 -0.23
CA GLU A 173 -11.89 2.19 -1.20
C GLU A 173 -13.21 1.80 -0.52
N PHE A 174 -14.25 2.60 -0.74
CA PHE A 174 -15.60 2.31 -0.27
C PHE A 174 -16.47 1.90 -1.46
N GLN A 175 -16.69 0.60 -1.59
CA GLN A 175 -17.46 0.00 -2.67
C GLN A 175 -18.78 -0.59 -2.16
N PRO A 176 -19.85 -0.60 -2.97
CA PRO A 176 -21.04 -1.39 -2.67
C PRO A 176 -20.66 -2.85 -2.39
N SER A 177 -21.28 -3.46 -1.39
CA SER A 177 -21.13 -4.90 -1.19
C SER A 177 -21.74 -5.62 -2.39
N MET A 178 -20.99 -6.50 -3.03
CA MET A 178 -21.61 -7.56 -3.83
C MET A 178 -22.49 -8.35 -2.86
N GLU A 179 -23.78 -8.47 -3.17
CA GLU A 179 -24.69 -9.29 -2.36
C GLU A 179 -24.13 -10.72 -2.27
N GLU A 180 -23.94 -11.22 -1.04
CA GLU A 180 -23.92 -12.65 -0.73
C GLU A 180 -25.15 -12.97 0.11
#